data_AF-W1YFW3-F1
#
_entry.id   AF-W1YFW3-F1
#
_cell.length_a   1.000
_cell.length_b   1.000
_cell.length_c   1.000
_cell.angle_alpha   90.00
_cell.angle_beta   90.00
_cell.angle_gamma   90.00
#
_symmetry.space_group_name_H-M   'P 1'
#
loop_
_entity.id
_entity.type
_entity.pdbx_description
1 polymer ?
#
loop_
_entity_poly.entity_id
_entity_poly.type
_entity_poly.pdbx_seq_one_letter_code
_entity_poly.pdbx_strand_id
1 'polypeptide(L)'
;MMGLFANLPVALAPAMGLNAFFAFVVVQAMGLPWQVGMGAIFWGAIGLLLLTIFRVRYWMIANIPVSLRVGITSGIGLFIGMMGLKNAGVIVANPETLVSIGNLTS
;
A
#
# COMPACT_ATOMS: atom_id res chain seq x y z
N MET A 1 -17.76 -12.07 -2.86
CA MET A 1 -18.31 -12.26 -4.23
C MET A 1 -17.25 -12.51 -5.30
N MET A 2 -15.99 -12.05 -5.15
CA MET A 2 -14.93 -12.30 -6.14
C MET A 2 -14.48 -13.77 -6.25
N GLY A 3 -14.55 -14.52 -5.15
CA GLY A 3 -14.21 -15.96 -5.12
C GLY A 3 -15.29 -16.91 -5.66
N LEU A 4 -16.49 -16.41 -5.99
CA LEU A 4 -17.57 -17.27 -6.53
C LEU A 4 -17.71 -17.18 -8.06
N PHE A 5 -17.28 -16.09 -8.68
CA PHE A 5 -17.52 -15.83 -10.11
C PHE A 5 -16.26 -15.75 -10.97
N ALA A 6 -15.07 -15.60 -10.36
CA ALA A 6 -13.82 -15.57 -11.09
C ALA A 6 -12.92 -16.71 -10.61
N ASN A 7 -12.79 -17.77 -11.41
CA ASN A 7 -11.76 -18.80 -11.31
C ASN A 7 -10.37 -18.20 -11.64
N LEU A 8 -9.94 -17.18 -10.90
CA LEU A 8 -8.59 -16.65 -10.94
C LEU A 8 -8.05 -16.65 -9.52
N PRO A 9 -6.93 -17.34 -9.23
CA PRO A 9 -6.29 -17.36 -7.92
C PRO A 9 -5.54 -16.04 -7.66
N VAL A 10 -6.21 -14.91 -7.89
CA VAL A 10 -5.69 -13.57 -7.65
C VAL A 10 -6.41 -13.05 -6.41
N ALA A 11 -5.78 -13.25 -5.25
CA ALA A 11 -6.24 -12.63 -4.02
C ALA A 11 -6.10 -11.10 -4.17
N LEU A 12 -7.23 -10.43 -4.32
CA LEU A 12 -7.30 -8.97 -4.33
C LEU A 12 -7.17 -8.50 -2.88
N ALA A 13 -5.93 -8.44 -2.40
CA ALA A 13 -5.65 -7.96 -1.06
C ALA A 13 -6.04 -6.46 -0.98
N PRO A 14 -6.77 -6.04 0.06
CA PRO A 14 -7.04 -4.62 0.28
C PRO A 14 -5.70 -3.90 0.46
N ALA A 15 -5.47 -2.86 -0.33
CA ALA A 15 -4.21 -2.12 -0.34
C ALA A 15 -4.07 -1.23 0.92
N MET A 16 -3.77 -1.85 2.06
CA MET A 16 -3.65 -1.16 3.36
C MET A 16 -2.55 -0.07 3.36
N GLY A 17 -1.50 -0.23 2.55
CA GLY A 17 -0.42 0.77 2.42
C GLY A 17 -0.88 2.10 1.78
N LEU A 18 -1.79 2.05 0.81
CA LEU A 18 -2.37 3.26 0.22
C LEU A 18 -3.28 3.99 1.22
N ASN A 19 -3.97 3.27 2.09
CA ASN A 19 -4.81 3.88 3.13
C ASN A 19 -3.96 4.64 4.16
N ALA A 20 -2.78 4.10 4.52
CA ALA A 20 -1.84 4.79 5.40
C ALA A 20 -1.25 6.04 4.74
N PHE A 21 -0.84 5.95 3.46
CA PHE A 21 -0.39 7.11 2.70
C PHE A 21 -1.46 8.20 2.63
N PHE A 22 -2.71 7.82 2.38
CA PHE A 22 -3.84 8.74 2.35
C PHE A 22 -4.02 9.48 3.69
N ALA A 23 -4.05 8.75 4.81
CA ALA A 23 -4.28 9.35 6.12
C ALA A 23 -3.11 10.24 6.57
N PHE A 24 -1.87 9.77 6.44
CA PHE A 24 -0.71 10.48 6.98
C PHE A 24 -0.14 11.55 6.03
N VAL A 25 -0.19 11.32 4.72
CA VAL A 25 0.41 12.25 3.75
C VAL A 25 -0.64 13.20 3.21
N VAL A 26 -1.75 12.68 2.65
CA VAL A 26 -2.73 13.53 1.96
C VAL A 26 -3.56 14.34 2.96
N VAL A 27 -4.02 13.71 4.04
CA VAL A 27 -4.87 14.40 5.02
C VAL A 27 -4.03 15.14 6.06
N GLN A 28 -3.01 14.48 6.64
CA GLN A 28 -2.25 15.07 7.75
C GLN A 28 -1.09 15.98 7.30
N ALA A 29 -0.27 15.57 6.32
CA ALA A 29 0.87 16.40 5.88
C ALA A 29 0.47 17.53 4.92
N MET A 30 -0.51 17.32 4.04
CA MET A 30 -0.99 18.35 3.10
C MET A 30 -2.17 19.17 3.64
N GLY A 31 -2.72 18.81 4.80
CA GLY A 31 -3.80 19.56 5.47
C GLY A 31 -5.12 19.60 4.70
N LEU A 32 -5.31 18.71 3.72
CA LEU A 32 -6.49 18.70 2.87
C LEU A 32 -7.66 17.97 3.56
N PRO A 33 -8.91 18.44 3.37
CA PRO A 33 -10.08 17.70 3.82
C PRO A 33 -10.11 16.32 3.16
N TRP A 34 -10.48 15.28 3.92
CA TRP A 34 -10.55 13.90 3.41
C TRP A 34 -11.48 13.76 2.19
N GLN A 35 -12.50 14.62 2.08
CA GLN A 35 -13.40 14.67 0.94
C GLN A 35 -12.68 15.03 -0.37
N VAL A 36 -11.74 15.97 -0.30
CA VAL A 36 -10.92 16.38 -1.46
C VAL A 36 -9.98 15.25 -1.86
N GLY A 37 -9.38 14.58 -0.88
CA GLY A 37 -8.55 13.40 -1.12
C GLY A 37 -9.34 12.25 -1.77
N MET A 38 -10.56 11.96 -1.29
CA MET A 38 -11.41 10.95 -1.91
C MET A 38 -11.86 11.34 -3.31
N GLY A 39 -12.10 12.63 -3.57
CA GLY A 39 -12.37 13.14 -4.91
C GLY A 39 -11.21 12.92 -5.88
N ALA A 40 -9.98 13.14 -5.45
CA ALA A 40 -8.79 12.85 -6.25
C ALA A 40 -8.66 11.35 -6.57
N ILE A 41 -8.92 10.49 -5.58
CA ILE A 41 -8.92 9.03 -5.79
C ILE A 41 -10.02 8.62 -6.79
N PHE A 42 -11.21 9.21 -6.71
CA PHE A 42 -12.32 8.93 -7.62
C PHE A 42 -11.96 9.29 -9.07
N TRP A 43 -11.41 10.48 -9.30
CA TRP A 43 -10.94 10.88 -10.64
C TRP A 43 -9.78 10.01 -11.13
N GLY A 44 -8.86 9.64 -10.24
CA GLY A 44 -7.78 8.70 -10.57
C GLY A 44 -8.31 7.31 -10.96
N ALA A 45 -9.36 6.83 -10.30
CA ALA A 45 -10.01 5.56 -10.62
C ALA A 45 -10.72 5.60 -11.98
N ILE A 46 -11.37 6.72 -12.32
CA ILE A 46 -11.93 6.94 -13.66
C ILE A 46 -10.82 6.93 -14.72
N GLY A 47 -9.71 7.63 -14.46
CA GLY A 47 -8.54 7.62 -15.36
C GLY A 47 -7.99 6.21 -15.56
N LEU A 48 -7.85 5.43 -14.49
CA LEU A 48 -7.38 4.05 -14.54
C LEU A 48 -8.37 3.11 -15.26
N LEU A 49 -9.68 3.34 -15.11
CA LEU A 49 -10.72 2.63 -15.83
C LEU A 49 -10.62 2.89 -17.34
N LEU A 50 -10.45 4.14 -17.75
CA LEU A 50 -10.21 4.50 -19.15
C LEU A 50 -8.96 3.82 -19.70
N LEU A 51 -7.82 3.93 -18.99
CA LEU A 51 -6.57 3.27 -19.39
C LEU A 51 -6.70 1.75 -19.52
N THR A 52 -7.52 1.13 -18.68
CA THR A 52 -7.81 -0.31 -18.74
C THR A 52 -8.60 -0.67 -20.00
N ILE A 53 -9.61 0.14 -20.37
CA ILE A 53 -10.40 -0.04 -21.61
C ILE A 53 -9.49 0.10 -22.83
N PHE A 54 -8.59 1.08 -22.86
CA PHE A 54 -7.65 1.31 -23.96
C PHE A 54 -6.49 0.28 -24.02
N ARG A 55 -6.45 -0.73 -23.14
CA ARG A 55 -5.43 -1.80 -23.07
C ARG A 55 -3.96 -1.31 -23.01
N VAL A 56 -3.73 -0.07 -22.59
CA VAL A 56 -2.38 0.54 -22.45
C VAL A 56 -1.54 -0.14 -21.36
N ARG A 57 -2.19 -0.95 -20.50
CA ARG A 57 -1.56 -1.71 -19.41
C ARG A 57 -0.29 -2.48 -19.80
N TYR A 58 -0.23 -3.03 -21.02
CA TYR A 58 0.91 -3.85 -21.44
C TYR A 58 2.16 -2.98 -21.68
N TRP A 59 1.97 -1.82 -22.31
CA TRP A 59 3.03 -0.84 -22.55
C TRP A 59 3.60 -0.27 -21.25
N MET A 60 2.73 0.01 -20.27
CA MET A 60 3.19 0.49 -18.96
C MET A 60 4.07 -0.53 -18.24
N ILE A 61 3.67 -1.81 -18.23
CA ILE A 61 4.43 -2.87 -17.55
C ILE A 61 5.77 -3.16 -18.23
N ALA A 62 5.83 -3.06 -19.56
CA ALA A 62 7.05 -3.26 -20.34
C ALA A 62 8.12 -2.19 -20.07
N ASN A 63 7.70 -0.98 -19.74
CA ASN A 63 8.62 0.14 -19.45
C ASN A 63 9.08 0.19 -18.00
N ILE A 64 8.55 -0.65 -17.10
CA ILE A 64 9.01 -0.70 -15.70
C ILE A 64 10.30 -1.53 -15.63
N PRO A 65 11.46 -0.92 -15.32
CA PRO A 65 12.72 -1.64 -15.19
C PRO A 65 12.63 -2.67 -14.06
N VAL A 66 13.29 -3.81 -14.26
CA VAL A 66 13.26 -4.95 -13.33
C VAL A 66 13.71 -4.56 -11.93
N SER A 67 14.70 -3.68 -11.80
CA SER A 67 15.19 -3.17 -10.52
C SER A 67 14.11 -2.47 -9.69
N LEU A 68 13.24 -1.65 -10.32
CA LEU A 68 12.11 -1.02 -9.62
C LEU A 68 11.08 -2.05 -9.18
N ARG A 69 10.82 -3.06 -10.01
CA ARG A 69 9.88 -4.13 -9.69
C ARG A 69 10.32 -4.93 -8.46
N VAL A 70 11.62 -5.26 -8.39
CA VAL A 70 12.22 -5.95 -7.25
C VAL A 70 12.26 -5.06 -6.00
N GLY A 71 12.54 -3.76 -6.17
CA GLY A 71 12.51 -2.80 -5.07
C GLY A 71 11.13 -2.68 -4.41
N ILE A 72 10.07 -2.62 -5.22
CA ILE A 72 8.69 -2.53 -4.72
C ILE A 72 8.31 -3.79 -3.93
N THR A 73 8.62 -4.99 -4.44
CA THR A 73 8.28 -6.24 -3.74
C THR A 73 9.07 -6.39 -2.43
N SER A 74 10.35 -6.04 -2.43
CA SER A 74 11.19 -6.03 -1.23
C SER A 74 10.68 -5.02 -0.19
N GLY A 75 10.34 -3.81 -0.61
CA GLY A 75 9.81 -2.76 0.28
C GLY A 75 8.48 -3.13 0.93
N ILE A 76 7.55 -3.72 0.18
CA ILE A 76 6.26 -4.20 0.72
C ILE A 76 6.49 -5.33 1.73
N GLY A 77 7.39 -6.28 1.43
CA GLY A 77 7.73 -7.38 2.33
C GLY A 77 8.33 -6.90 3.65
N LEU A 78 9.27 -5.95 3.59
CA LEU A 78 9.87 -5.34 4.78
C LEU A 78 8.84 -4.53 5.59
N PHE A 79 7.96 -3.80 4.92
CA PHE A 79 6.89 -3.05 5.59
C PHE A 79 5.90 -3.96 6.32
N ILE A 80 5.45 -5.04 5.67
CA ILE A 80 4.58 -6.04 6.30
C ILE A 80 5.30 -6.74 7.46
N GLY A 81 6.58 -7.10 7.28
CA GLY A 81 7.39 -7.70 8.34
C GLY A 81 7.51 -6.80 9.57
N MET A 82 7.75 -5.50 9.37
CA MET A 82 7.79 -4.51 10.45
C MET A 82 6.45 -4.37 11.17
N MET A 83 5.34 -4.33 10.43
CA MET A 83 3.99 -4.31 11.02
C MET A 83 3.67 -5.58 11.80
N GLY A 84 4.12 -6.74 11.32
CA GLY A 84 4.00 -8.03 12.02
C GLY A 84 4.77 -8.05 13.34
N LEU A 85 6.03 -7.59 13.33
CA LEU A 85 6.87 -7.49 14.53
C LEU A 85 6.32 -6.48 15.56
N LYS A 86 5.71 -5.38 15.08
CA LYS A 86 4.99 -4.42 15.93
C LYS A 86 3.75 -5.05 16.58
N ASN A 87 2.92 -5.74 15.80
CA ASN A 87 1.70 -6.41 16.31
C ASN A 87 2.02 -7.58 17.24
N ALA A 88 3.16 -8.25 17.06
CA ALA A 88 3.65 -9.32 17.94
C ALA A 88 4.28 -8.80 19.24
N GLY A 89 4.38 -7.47 19.44
CA GLY A 89 4.98 -6.87 20.65
C GLY A 89 6.50 -6.97 20.72
N VAL A 90 7.17 -7.52 19.70
CA VAL A 90 8.64 -7.64 19.63
C VAL A 90 9.30 -6.28 19.37
N ILE A 91 8.61 -5.39 18.65
CA ILE A 91 9.06 -4.03 18.37
C ILE A 91 8.11 -3.01 19.05
N VAL A 92 8.64 -2.25 20.00
CA VAL A 92 7.95 -1.10 20.62
C VAL A 92 8.52 0.19 20.06
N ALA A 93 7.64 1.14 19.71
CA ALA A 93 8.05 2.45 19.24
C ALA A 93 8.78 3.19 20.38
N ASN A 94 10.06 3.48 20.19
CA ASN A 94 10.86 4.28 21.12
C ASN A 94 11.15 5.64 20.45
N PRO A 95 10.87 6.77 21.14
CA PRO A 95 11.04 8.11 20.57
C PRO A 95 12.47 8.45 20.12
N GLU A 96 13.51 7.71 20.54
CA GLU A 96 14.90 8.01 20.17
C GLU A 96 15.44 7.21 18.96
N THR A 97 14.93 6.01 18.69
CA THR A 97 15.47 5.13 17.61
C THR A 97 14.43 4.61 16.64
N LEU A 98 13.16 5.06 16.74
CA LEU A 98 12.01 4.57 15.96
C LEU A 98 11.68 3.07 16.17
N VAL A 99 12.59 2.28 16.74
CA VAL A 99 12.53 0.83 16.97
C VAL A 99 13.25 0.50 18.29
N SER A 100 12.55 -0.09 19.25
CA SER A 100 13.13 -0.69 20.46
C SER A 100 12.67 -2.13 20.61
N ILE A 101 13.55 -2.97 21.16
CA ILE A 101 13.21 -4.34 21.54
C ILE A 101 12.14 -4.26 22.63
N GLY A 102 10.99 -4.90 22.43
CA GLY A 102 9.93 -5.02 23.43
C GLY A 102 10.39 -5.83 24.64
N ASN A 103 9.72 -5.66 25.78
CA ASN A 103 10.10 -6.38 27.00
C ASN A 103 9.83 -7.89 26.80
N LEU A 104 10.90 -8.69 26.74
CA LEU A 104 10.87 -10.14 26.57
C LEU A 104 10.70 -10.90 27.91
N THR A 105 10.38 -10.21 29.01
CA THR A 105 10.22 -10.81 30.34
C THR A 105 8.76 -10.84 30.79
N SER A 106 8.29 -12.09 30.78
CA SER A 106 7.13 -12.76 31.40
C SER A 106 5.72 -12.52 30.86
#